data_AF-A0A2D6PHX0-F1
#
_entry.id   AF-A0A2D6PHX0-F1
#
_cell.length_a   1.000
_cell.length_b   1.000
_cell.length_c   1.000
_cell.angle_alpha   90.00
_cell.angle_beta   90.00
_cell.angle_gamma   90.00
#
_symmetry.space_group_name_H-M   'P 1'
#
loop_
_entity.id
_entity.type
_entity.pdbx_description
1 polymer ?
#
loop_
_entity_poly.entity_id
_entity_poly.type
_entity_poly.pdbx_seq_one_letter_code
_entity_poly.pdbx_strand_id
1 'polypeptide(L)'
;MKIDLMKYIPNKIIPKQGNLKEFSISEHNSNLLLFYKGCRKKILLPRFVNLSEEDFVAIGLYLAEGQKYVNLDKKYHHSGEIDFSNSELISLELFCKFIKKLNISSKEFRWEIVLNVKRKFIDKSLLLNYWVENLNLDFEKRRPKSVRYSGSLFTNPKTVS
;
A
#
# COMPACT_ATOMS: atom_id res chain seq x y z
N MET A 1 -18.54 -12.51 4.43
CA MET A 1 -18.23 -12.86 5.83
C MET A 1 -18.08 -11.59 6.66
N LYS A 2 -18.81 -11.42 7.77
CA LYS A 2 -18.63 -10.26 8.66
C LYS A 2 -17.52 -10.52 9.67
N ILE A 3 -16.54 -9.62 9.76
CA ILE A 3 -15.44 -9.69 10.73
C ILE A 3 -15.49 -8.52 11.70
N ASP A 4 -15.04 -8.76 12.94
CA ASP A 4 -14.78 -7.73 13.95
C ASP A 4 -13.29 -7.40 13.95
N LEU A 5 -12.93 -6.21 13.47
CA LEU A 5 -11.54 -5.77 13.35
C LEU A 5 -10.84 -5.61 14.70
N MET A 6 -11.58 -5.38 15.79
CA MET A 6 -11.00 -5.24 17.13
C MET A 6 -10.22 -6.49 17.54
N LYS A 7 -10.63 -7.67 17.07
CA LYS A 7 -9.98 -8.95 17.36
C LYS A 7 -8.62 -9.13 16.67
N TYR A 8 -8.33 -8.32 15.64
CA TYR A 8 -7.15 -8.48 14.77
C TYR A 8 -6.17 -7.31 14.88
N ILE A 9 -6.55 -6.20 15.52
CA ILE A 9 -5.65 -5.08 15.74
C ILE A 9 -4.74 -5.40 16.93
N PRO A 10 -3.41 -5.42 16.74
CA PRO A 10 -2.50 -5.65 17.85
C PRO A 10 -2.50 -4.44 18.79
N ASN A 11 -2.50 -4.69 20.09
CA ASN A 11 -2.39 -3.66 21.13
C ASN A 11 -1.00 -3.02 21.23
N LYS A 12 0.01 -3.60 20.57
CA LYS A 12 1.37 -3.10 20.49
C LYS A 12 1.91 -3.23 19.07
N ILE A 13 2.62 -2.21 18.60
CA ILE A 13 3.35 -2.28 17.34
C ILE A 13 4.83 -2.44 17.67
N ILE A 14 5.46 -3.48 17.12
CA ILE A 14 6.91 -3.67 17.17
C ILE A 14 7.50 -2.85 16.00
N PRO A 15 8.19 -1.72 16.26
CA PRO A 15 8.95 -1.07 15.22
C PRO A 15 10.16 -1.95 14.83
N LYS A 16 10.61 -1.87 13.58
CA LYS A 16 11.76 -2.63 13.08
C LYS A 16 13.06 -2.32 13.84
N GLN A 17 13.14 -1.15 14.49
CA GLN A 17 14.16 -0.74 15.45
C GLN A 17 13.52 0.12 16.55
N GLY A 18 13.87 -0.11 17.81
CA GLY A 18 13.42 0.68 18.98
C GLY A 18 12.46 -0.04 19.92
N ASN A 19 11.98 0.70 20.94
CA ASN A 19 11.11 0.17 21.99
C ASN A 19 9.67 -0.07 21.49
N LEU A 20 8.99 -1.07 22.08
CA LEU A 20 7.57 -1.34 21.88
C LEU A 20 6.73 -0.07 22.02
N LYS A 21 5.89 0.16 21.01
CA LYS A 21 4.99 1.32 20.96
C LYS A 21 3.58 0.86 21.30
N GLU A 22 3.10 1.24 22.49
CA GLU A 22 1.74 0.94 22.92
C GLU A 22 0.74 1.71 22.07
N PHE A 23 -0.22 0.96 21.53
CA PHE A 23 -1.22 1.48 20.64
C PHE A 23 -2.53 1.58 21.41
N SER A 24 -3.12 2.77 21.44
CA SER A 24 -4.39 2.98 22.10
C SER A 24 -5.51 2.86 21.09
N ILE A 25 -6.54 2.09 21.46
CA ILE A 25 -7.72 1.87 20.64
C ILE A 25 -8.90 2.37 21.48
N SER A 26 -9.68 3.27 20.91
CA SER A 26 -10.93 3.73 21.51
C SER A 26 -12.07 3.51 20.52
N GLU A 27 -13.20 3.04 21.01
CA GLU A 27 -14.40 2.90 20.19
C GLU A 27 -15.07 4.26 20.02
N HIS A 28 -15.49 4.58 18.80
CA HIS A 28 -16.24 5.79 18.50
C HIS A 28 -17.34 5.45 17.48
N ASN A 29 -18.57 5.31 17.97
CA ASN A 29 -19.72 4.82 17.21
C ASN A 29 -19.43 3.43 16.59
N SER A 30 -19.58 3.30 15.27
CA SER A 30 -19.30 2.09 14.49
C SER A 30 -17.83 1.94 14.07
N ASN A 31 -16.94 2.82 14.57
CA ASN A 31 -15.53 2.87 14.20
C ASN A 31 -14.60 2.63 15.39
N LEU A 32 -13.40 2.18 15.08
CA LEU A 32 -12.26 2.10 15.97
C LEU A 32 -11.33 3.27 15.65
N LEU A 33 -11.08 4.09 16.66
CA LEU A 33 -10.09 5.17 16.58
C LEU A 33 -8.77 4.65 17.13
N LEU A 34 -7.80 4.61 16.24
CA LEU A 34 -6.48 4.06 16.44
C LEU A 34 -5.48 5.21 16.61
N PHE A 35 -4.82 5.29 17.78
CA PHE A 35 -3.84 6.35 18.06
C PHE A 35 -2.61 5.86 18.84
N TYR A 36 -1.47 6.46 18.51
CA TYR A 36 -0.20 6.25 19.21
C TYR A 36 0.24 7.54 19.90
N LYS A 37 0.72 7.46 21.15
CA LYS A 37 1.21 8.60 21.91
C LYS A 37 2.42 9.24 21.21
N GLY A 38 2.27 10.46 20.72
CA GLY A 38 3.29 11.19 19.94
C GLY A 38 3.06 11.18 18.42
N CYS A 39 2.01 10.51 17.91
CA CYS A 39 1.57 10.68 16.53
C CYS A 39 0.38 11.64 16.46
N ARG A 40 0.46 12.70 15.65
CA ARG A 40 -0.70 13.60 15.44
C ARG A 40 -1.77 12.99 14.54
N LYS A 41 -1.40 12.02 13.70
CA LYS A 41 -2.33 11.35 12.79
C LYS A 41 -3.02 10.21 13.53
N LYS A 42 -4.34 10.28 13.60
CA LYS A 42 -5.20 9.20 14.08
C LYS A 42 -5.70 8.41 12.87
N ILE A 43 -5.86 7.10 13.03
CA ILE A 43 -6.43 6.24 12.01
C ILE A 43 -7.84 5.88 12.46
N LEU A 44 -8.81 5.98 11.56
CA LEU A 44 -10.18 5.58 11.84
C LEU A 44 -10.49 4.36 10.98
N LEU A 45 -10.75 3.23 11.62
CA LEU A 45 -11.15 1.99 10.94
C LEU A 45 -12.62 1.69 11.29
N PRO A 46 -13.40 1.06 10.41
CA PRO A 46 -14.68 0.48 10.84
C PRO A 46 -14.43 -0.58 11.92
N ARG A 47 -15.38 -0.79 12.84
CA ARG A 47 -15.32 -1.93 13.76
C ARG A 47 -15.62 -3.23 13.05
N PHE A 48 -16.63 -3.21 12.19
CA PHE A 48 -17.06 -4.38 11.45
C PHE A 48 -16.88 -4.17 9.95
N VAL A 49 -16.39 -5.21 9.28
CA VAL A 49 -16.23 -5.22 7.81
C VAL A 49 -16.87 -6.47 7.25
N ASN A 50 -17.59 -6.32 6.14
CA ASN A 50 -18.11 -7.44 5.37
C ASN A 50 -17.12 -7.76 4.24
N LEU A 51 -16.47 -8.91 4.34
CA LEU A 51 -15.54 -9.41 3.33
C LEU A 51 -16.29 -10.19 2.24
N SER A 52 -16.04 -9.86 0.99
CA SER A 52 -16.39 -10.61 -0.22
C SER A 52 -15.22 -11.47 -0.71
N GLU A 53 -15.43 -12.31 -1.72
CA GLU A 53 -14.37 -13.09 -2.37
C GLU A 53 -13.26 -12.20 -2.93
N GLU A 54 -13.62 -11.08 -3.57
CA GLU A 54 -12.66 -10.07 -4.04
C GLU A 54 -11.76 -9.51 -2.92
N ASP A 55 -12.29 -9.35 -1.70
CA ASP A 55 -11.49 -8.86 -0.57
C ASP A 55 -10.43 -9.89 -0.15
N PHE A 56 -10.76 -11.18 -0.22
CA PHE A 56 -9.77 -12.24 0.04
C PHE A 56 -8.69 -12.27 -1.03
N VAL A 57 -9.03 -12.04 -2.30
CA VAL A 57 -8.05 -11.89 -3.38
C VAL A 57 -7.15 -10.68 -3.10
N ALA A 58 -7.71 -9.53 -2.75
CA ALA A 58 -6.95 -8.33 -2.40
C ALA A 58 -5.99 -8.55 -1.22
N ILE A 59 -6.43 -9.25 -0.18
CA ILE A 59 -5.58 -9.63 0.96
C ILE A 59 -4.46 -10.56 0.50
N GLY A 60 -4.77 -11.57 -0.32
CA GLY A 60 -3.78 -12.49 -0.88
C GLY A 60 -2.72 -11.77 -1.72
N LEU A 61 -3.14 -10.83 -2.57
CA LEU A 61 -2.25 -9.98 -3.36
C LEU A 61 -1.31 -9.14 -2.48
N TYR A 62 -1.83 -8.55 -1.41
CA TYR A 62 -1.00 -7.83 -0.44
C TYR A 62 -0.01 -8.76 0.28
N LEU A 63 -0.40 -9.97 0.64
CA LEU A 63 0.52 -10.94 1.25
C LEU A 63 1.62 -11.40 0.29
N ALA A 64 1.34 -11.46 -1.01
CA ALA A 64 2.31 -11.85 -2.03
C ALA A 64 3.28 -10.70 -2.40
N GLU A 65 2.75 -9.50 -2.64
CA GLU A 65 3.50 -8.39 -3.28
C GLU A 65 3.64 -7.14 -2.38
N GLY A 66 2.87 -7.07 -1.29
CA GLY A 66 2.85 -5.92 -0.39
C GLY A 66 4.11 -5.83 0.44
N GLN A 67 4.72 -4.64 0.46
CA GLN A 67 5.84 -4.33 1.34
C GLN A 67 5.42 -3.28 2.37
N LYS A 68 5.80 -3.50 3.62
CA LYS A 68 5.64 -2.50 4.68
C LYS A 68 6.89 -1.63 4.74
N TYR A 69 6.75 -0.34 4.46
CA TYR A 69 7.81 0.63 4.69
C TYR A 69 7.53 1.45 5.95
N VAL A 70 8.57 1.57 6.78
CA VAL A 70 8.54 2.39 8.00
C VAL A 70 9.65 3.41 7.84
N ASN A 71 9.28 4.68 7.63
CA ASN A 71 10.26 5.76 7.64
C ASN A 71 10.62 6.09 9.10
N LEU A 72 11.88 5.83 9.48
CA LEU A 72 12.38 6.05 10.84
C LEU A 72 12.91 7.49 11.06
N ASP A 73 13.19 8.23 9.99
CA ASP A 73 13.89 9.53 10.04
C ASP A 73 12.99 10.75 10.16
N LYS A 74 11.66 10.57 10.11
CA LYS A 74 10.76 11.71 10.31
C LYS A 74 10.54 11.96 11.80
N LYS A 75 11.12 13.06 12.28
CA LYS A 75 10.86 13.75 13.56
C LYS A 75 9.35 13.92 13.87
N TYR A 76 8.49 13.76 12.86
CA TYR A 76 7.05 13.71 12.95
C TYR A 76 6.51 12.58 12.06
N HIS A 77 5.80 11.63 12.65
CA HIS A 77 4.96 10.60 12.00
C HIS A 77 5.64 9.27 11.63
N HIS A 78 5.47 8.29 12.53
CA HIS A 78 5.43 6.87 12.17
C HIS A 78 4.16 6.59 11.34
N SER A 79 4.10 7.09 10.11
CA SER A 79 3.12 6.61 9.13
C SER A 79 3.67 5.31 8.57
N GLY A 80 3.05 4.17 8.90
CA GLY A 80 3.25 2.98 8.09
C GLY A 80 2.81 3.31 6.67
N GLU A 81 3.75 3.33 5.74
CA GLU A 81 3.43 3.47 4.31
C GLU A 81 3.30 2.04 3.78
N ILE A 82 2.15 1.75 3.16
CA ILE A 82 1.99 0.54 2.39
C ILE A 82 2.65 0.83 1.04
N ASP A 83 3.63 0.01 0.70
CA ASP A 83 4.20 -0.04 -0.62
C ASP A 83 3.63 -1.23 -1.37
N PHE A 84 3.12 -0.96 -2.57
CA PHE A 84 2.57 -1.99 -3.45
C PHE A 84 3.26 -1.91 -4.81
N SER A 85 3.70 -3.06 -5.32
CA SER A 85 4.36 -3.20 -6.61
C SER A 85 3.68 -4.31 -7.38
N ASN A 86 2.98 -3.96 -8.45
CA ASN A 86 2.29 -4.94 -9.29
C ASN A 86 2.26 -4.49 -10.75
N SER A 87 2.26 -5.45 -11.66
CA SER A 87 2.18 -5.25 -13.11
C SER A 87 0.76 -5.17 -13.65
N GLU A 88 -0.21 -5.64 -12.88
CA GLU A 88 -1.60 -5.77 -13.28
C GLU A 88 -2.46 -4.72 -12.59
N LEU A 89 -3.10 -3.87 -13.39
CA LEU A 89 -3.98 -2.80 -12.89
C LEU A 89 -5.11 -3.37 -12.04
N ILE A 90 -5.72 -4.47 -12.47
CA ILE A 90 -6.85 -5.11 -11.77
C ILE A 90 -6.48 -5.52 -10.33
N SER A 91 -5.25 -5.98 -10.12
CA SER A 91 -4.75 -6.38 -8.80
C SER A 91 -4.64 -5.18 -7.86
N LEU A 92 -4.17 -4.04 -8.38
CA LEU A 92 -4.12 -2.78 -7.64
C LEU A 92 -5.51 -2.21 -7.39
N GLU A 93 -6.43 -2.31 -8.35
CA GLU A 93 -7.82 -1.87 -8.18
C GLU A 93 -8.52 -2.66 -7.08
N LEU A 94 -8.38 -3.99 -7.06
CA LEU A 94 -8.94 -4.85 -6.02
C LEU A 94 -8.39 -4.45 -4.64
N PHE A 95 -7.09 -4.23 -4.54
CA PHE A 95 -6.47 -3.74 -3.31
C PHE A 95 -7.00 -2.35 -2.91
N CYS A 96 -7.14 -1.43 -3.87
CA CYS A 96 -7.67 -0.09 -3.63
C CYS A 96 -9.15 -0.08 -3.22
N LYS A 97 -9.95 -1.03 -3.70
CA LYS A 97 -11.32 -1.23 -3.26
C LYS A 97 -11.36 -1.77 -1.82
N PHE A 98 -10.54 -2.76 -1.52
CA PHE A 98 -10.48 -3.40 -0.20
C PHE A 98 -10.12 -2.40 0.92
N ILE A 99 -9.04 -1.64 0.76
CA ILE A 99 -8.58 -0.65 1.75
C ILE A 99 -9.61 0.47 1.98
N LYS A 100 -10.42 0.80 0.96
CA LYS A 100 -11.41 1.86 1.03
C LYS A 100 -12.56 1.40 1.92
N LYS A 101 -12.88 0.09 1.92
CA LYS A 101 -13.78 -0.52 2.92
C LYS A 101 -13.22 -0.42 4.33
N LEU A 102 -11.92 -0.29 4.51
CA LEU A 102 -11.26 -0.04 5.80
C LEU A 102 -11.20 1.45 6.17
N ASN A 103 -11.85 2.34 5.42
CA ASN A 103 -11.74 3.81 5.56
C ASN A 103 -10.32 4.37 5.35
N ILE A 104 -9.48 3.66 4.58
CA ILE A 104 -8.14 4.13 4.22
C ILE A 104 -8.17 4.67 2.80
N SER A 105 -7.69 5.90 2.61
CA SER A 105 -7.56 6.51 1.29
C SER A 105 -6.36 5.93 0.53
N SER A 106 -6.54 5.63 -0.76
CA SER A 106 -5.45 5.20 -1.65
C SER A 106 -4.35 6.27 -1.80
N LYS A 107 -4.67 7.55 -1.52
CA LYS A 107 -3.69 8.65 -1.46
C LYS A 107 -2.68 8.54 -0.32
N GLU A 108 -2.92 7.68 0.65
CA GLU A 108 -1.97 7.45 1.75
C GLU A 108 -0.81 6.54 1.35
N PHE A 109 -0.90 5.88 0.19
CA PHE A 109 0.08 4.89 -0.23
C PHE A 109 1.26 5.47 -0.92
N ARG A 110 2.40 4.85 -0.62
CA ARG A 110 3.58 5.00 -1.44
C ARG A 110 3.56 3.88 -2.49
N TRP A 111 3.79 4.22 -3.76
CA TRP A 111 3.47 3.29 -4.85
C TRP A 111 4.54 3.26 -5.94
N GLU A 112 4.64 2.12 -6.61
CA GLU A 112 5.50 1.86 -7.76
C GLU A 112 4.78 0.91 -8.72
N ILE A 113 4.81 1.22 -10.01
CA ILE A 113 4.25 0.39 -11.08
C ILE A 113 5.40 -0.46 -11.64
N VAL A 114 5.25 -1.79 -11.60
CA VAL A 114 6.27 -2.69 -12.13
C VAL A 114 5.71 -3.38 -13.35
N LEU A 115 6.12 -3.01 -14.56
CA LEU A 115 5.63 -3.65 -15.78
C LEU A 115 6.57 -4.76 -16.26
N ASN A 116 6.06 -5.99 -16.37
CA ASN A 116 6.81 -7.10 -16.97
C ASN A 116 6.64 -7.11 -18.49
N VAL A 117 7.41 -6.29 -19.20
CA VAL A 117 7.28 -6.12 -20.66
C VAL A 117 8.63 -6.21 -21.35
N LYS A 118 8.68 -6.95 -22.48
CA LYS A 118 9.89 -7.15 -23.28
C LYS A 118 10.31 -5.91 -24.09
N ARG A 119 9.43 -4.93 -24.27
CA ARG A 119 9.67 -3.66 -24.99
C ARG A 119 8.85 -2.53 -24.38
N LYS A 120 9.43 -1.31 -24.35
CA LYS A 120 8.76 -0.09 -23.90
C LYS A 120 7.94 0.49 -25.06
N PHE A 121 6.62 0.27 -25.06
CA PHE A 121 5.73 0.75 -26.13
C PHE A 121 4.92 2.00 -25.76
N ILE A 122 4.87 2.37 -24.48
CA ILE A 122 4.03 3.46 -23.97
C ILE A 122 4.91 4.48 -23.27
N ASP A 123 4.61 5.76 -23.49
CA ASP A 123 5.27 6.85 -22.78
C ASP A 123 5.05 6.73 -21.27
N LYS A 124 6.12 6.96 -20.50
CA LYS A 124 6.10 6.77 -19.05
C LYS A 124 5.11 7.73 -18.36
N SER A 125 4.99 8.97 -18.84
CA SER A 125 4.10 9.96 -18.23
C SER A 125 2.63 9.62 -18.49
N LEU A 126 2.30 9.18 -19.71
CA LEU A 126 0.97 8.72 -20.07
C LEU A 126 0.53 7.53 -19.19
N LEU A 127 1.40 6.53 -19.06
CA LEU A 127 1.15 5.36 -18.22
C LEU A 127 0.92 5.75 -16.75
N LEU A 128 1.75 6.64 -16.21
CA LEU A 128 1.63 7.11 -14.84
C LEU A 128 0.29 7.83 -14.62
N ASN A 129 -0.07 8.76 -15.50
CA ASN A 129 -1.32 9.51 -15.41
C ASN A 129 -2.52 8.56 -15.45
N TYR A 130 -2.52 7.61 -16.39
CA TYR A 130 -3.58 6.61 -16.49
C TYR A 130 -3.77 5.84 -15.17
N TRP A 131 -2.71 5.33 -14.55
CA TRP A 131 -2.85 4.56 -13.30
C TRP A 131 -3.24 5.44 -12.12
N VAL A 132 -2.69 6.64 -12.03
CA VAL A 132 -2.97 7.60 -10.95
C VAL A 132 -4.44 8.01 -10.96
N GLU A 133 -4.98 8.31 -12.14
CA GLU A 133 -6.38 8.69 -12.31
C GLU A 133 -7.32 7.52 -11.99
N ASN A 134 -7.06 6.32 -12.54
CA ASN A 134 -7.93 5.16 -12.32
C ASN A 134 -7.95 4.69 -10.86
N LEU A 135 -6.82 4.80 -10.15
CA LEU A 135 -6.68 4.34 -8.77
C LEU A 135 -6.82 5.46 -7.73
N ASN A 136 -7.03 6.71 -8.17
CA ASN A 136 -7.06 7.91 -7.33
C ASN A 136 -5.84 8.01 -6.40
N LEU A 137 -4.65 7.74 -6.92
CA LEU A 137 -3.38 7.77 -6.17
C LEU A 137 -2.88 9.20 -6.00
N ASP A 138 -2.02 9.43 -5.01
CA ASP A 138 -1.32 10.70 -4.85
C ASP A 138 0.01 10.67 -5.61
N PHE A 139 0.16 11.56 -6.60
CA PHE A 139 1.37 11.65 -7.41
C PHE A 139 2.63 11.99 -6.61
N GLU A 140 2.49 12.74 -5.52
CA GLU A 140 3.60 13.14 -4.64
C GLU A 140 4.09 11.98 -3.75
N LYS A 141 3.28 10.93 -3.63
CA LYS A 141 3.62 9.72 -2.88
C LYS A 141 4.28 8.64 -3.74
N ARG A 142 4.55 8.88 -5.02
CA ARG A 142 5.24 7.91 -5.88
C ARG A 142 6.65 7.56 -5.36
N ARG A 143 7.09 6.30 -5.49
CA ARG A 143 8.48 5.91 -5.19
C ARG A 143 9.47 6.54 -6.20
N PRO A 144 10.75 6.74 -5.81
CA PRO A 144 11.83 6.96 -6.78
C PRO A 144 11.84 5.80 -7.77
N LYS A 145 11.86 6.09 -9.08
CA LYS A 145 11.60 5.09 -10.15
C LYS A 145 10.18 4.49 -10.10
N SER A 146 9.16 5.34 -9.93
CA SER A 146 7.73 4.99 -9.90
C SER A 146 7.21 4.10 -11.03
N VAL A 147 7.95 3.96 -12.14
CA VAL A 147 7.74 2.91 -13.13
C VAL A 147 9.03 2.11 -13.27
N ARG A 148 8.96 0.82 -12.99
CA ARG A 148 10.02 -0.15 -13.21
C ARG A 148 9.58 -1.11 -14.30
N TYR A 149 10.49 -1.43 -15.21
CA TYR A 149 10.27 -2.44 -16.23
C TYR A 149 11.06 -3.69 -15.83
N SER A 150 10.39 -4.83 -15.75
CA SER A 150 10.98 -6.16 -15.59
C SER A 150 10.78 -6.97 -16.87
N GLY A 151 11.58 -8.02 -17.05
CA GLY A 151 11.63 -8.81 -18.28
C GLY A 151 13.00 -8.70 -18.95
N SER A 152 13.48 -9.83 -19.50
CA SER A 152 14.78 -9.91 -20.16
C SER A 152 14.80 -9.00 -21.40
N LEU A 153 15.43 -7.83 -21.27
CA LEU A 153 16.08 -7.23 -22.43
C LEU A 153 17.28 -8.12 -22.75
N PHE A 154 17.40 -8.48 -24.02
CA PHE A 154 18.59 -9.08 -24.61
C PHE A 154 19.84 -8.48 -23.95
N THR A 155 20.73 -9.36 -23.49
CA THR A 155 22.13 -9.04 -23.33
C THR A 155 22.54 -8.17 -24.52
N ASN A 156 23.15 -7.01 -24.28
CA ASN A 156 23.97 -6.38 -25.31
C ASN A 156 24.76 -7.52 -25.98
N PRO A 157 24.71 -7.71 -27.31
CA PRO A 157 25.75 -8.50 -27.92
C PRO A 157 27.02 -7.75 -27.54
N LYS A 158 27.80 -8.35 -26.63
CA LYS A 158 29.21 -8.02 -26.50
C LYS A 158 29.71 -8.05 -27.94
N THR A 159 30.29 -6.95 -28.35
CA THR A 159 31.31 -6.90 -29.40
C THR A 159 32.08 -8.22 -29.37
N VAL A 160 31.74 -9.10 -30.31
CA VAL A 160 32.61 -10.19 -30.72
C VAL A 160 33.50 -9.53 -31.76
N SER A 161 34.63 -9.02 -31.28
CA SER A 161 35.83 -8.78 -32.07
C SER A 161 36.35 -10.08 -32.65
#